data_AF-A0AAN6LP30-F1
#
_entry.id   AF-A0AAN6LP30-F1
#
_cell.length_a   1.000
_cell.length_b   1.000
_cell.length_c   1.000
_cell.angle_alpha   90.00
_cell.angle_beta   90.00
_cell.angle_gamma   90.00
#
_symmetry.space_group_name_H-M   'P 1'
#
loop_
_entity.id
_entity.type
_entity.pdbx_description
1 polymer ?
#
loop_
_entity_poly.entity_id
_entity_poly.type
_entity_poly.pdbx_seq_one_letter_code
_entity_poly.pdbx_strand_id
1 'polypeptide(L)'
;MLGIDYLSSDEEESIPSNTQPELPKPSLPAAAPVSKPAPALVAEKTAPEPLPEGPTQGPSAPALLEDDGMEDNAPPGSPYTSNRLMVQNLTLPMVPNLNIPPSPPGSPPQKPTRKFTQFLELKKKGQHFNQRLENSSVLRDPNHSRKLMDFAGITDEEQYASTLREGLGVPATWPDWAYGDALNASQKKIEAFTLLKMAAIFSGAPPQGGPGYSFTQTPTTAPSGERQHGFYPYTDNGGSTLGISGADFAILAGDTRSTSGYNINTRYAPKLFKIGGEGPENKGARIVLSVVGFAADGDALKERLDTIVKMYKYQHGKPMSVSACAQRLSHILYNKRFFPYYVHAILGGLDEDGKGALYSYDPVGSYEREQCRAAGAAASLIMPFLDNQVNFKNQYMPGSGTGHNLQVKAATPLSQDHVEDLVRDAFTSAVERHIEVGDGLQMMIITKDGVQETFTPLKKD
;
A
#
# COMPACT_ATOMS: atom_id res chain seq x y z
N MET A 1 3.45 22.60 42.88
CA MET A 1 2.80 21.85 43.98
C MET A 1 1.66 21.03 43.39
N LEU A 2 1.94 19.77 43.10
CA LEU A 2 1.09 18.65 42.68
C LEU A 2 2.15 17.57 42.39
N GLY A 3 2.35 16.55 43.21
CA GLY A 3 1.39 15.85 44.05
C GLY A 3 1.42 14.32 43.81
N ILE A 4 2.36 13.86 42.99
CA ILE A 4 2.70 12.46 42.74
C ILE A 4 4.23 12.39 42.74
N ASP A 5 4.82 12.12 43.91
CA ASP A 5 6.29 12.05 44.05
C ASP A 5 6.83 10.76 43.44
N TYR A 6 7.74 10.91 42.48
CA TYR A 6 8.47 9.79 41.86
C TYR A 6 9.63 9.36 42.77
N LEU A 7 9.32 8.67 43.87
CA LEU A 7 10.33 8.05 44.72
C LEU A 7 10.98 6.85 44.02
N SER A 8 12.13 7.12 43.42
CA SER A 8 13.16 6.12 43.16
C SER A 8 13.90 5.83 44.46
N SER A 9 13.91 4.56 44.90
CA SER A 9 15.07 3.97 45.58
C SER A 9 14.98 2.46 45.59
N ASP A 10 16.14 1.80 45.47
CA ASP A 10 16.40 0.56 46.21
C ASP A 10 16.63 0.93 47.68
N GLU A 11 16.10 0.14 48.62
CA GLU A 11 16.65 -0.03 49.97
C GLU A 11 15.90 -1.16 50.71
N GLU A 12 16.59 -1.86 51.62
CA GLU A 12 16.02 -2.88 52.50
C GLU A 12 15.74 -2.28 53.90
N GLU A 13 14.66 -2.70 54.56
CA GLU A 13 14.64 -2.76 56.03
C GLU A 13 13.63 -3.80 56.56
N SER A 14 13.74 -4.18 57.84
CA SER A 14 13.39 -5.54 58.27
C SER A 14 12.66 -5.68 59.63
N ILE A 15 11.50 -6.37 59.58
CA ILE A 15 10.76 -7.08 60.67
C ILE A 15 10.34 -6.27 61.93
N PRO A 16 9.29 -6.68 62.68
CA PRO A 16 9.38 -7.80 63.65
C PRO A 16 8.15 -8.74 63.68
N SER A 17 8.18 -9.76 64.55
CA SER A 17 7.36 -10.99 64.49
C SER A 17 6.51 -11.28 65.73
N ASN A 18 5.27 -11.81 65.57
CA ASN A 18 4.52 -12.65 66.52
C ASN A 18 3.10 -12.99 65.94
N THR A 19 2.41 -14.12 66.18
CA THR A 19 2.69 -15.45 66.80
C THR A 19 1.70 -16.48 66.18
N GLN A 20 1.99 -17.79 66.21
CA GLN A 20 1.01 -18.87 65.89
C GLN A 20 0.20 -19.35 67.12
N PRO A 21 -0.89 -20.12 66.96
CA PRO A 21 -0.79 -21.60 67.06
C PRO A 21 -1.61 -22.38 66.00
N GLU A 22 -1.91 -23.67 66.24
CA GLU A 22 -1.84 -24.76 65.22
C GLU A 22 -3.15 -25.51 64.84
N LEU A 23 -2.99 -26.69 64.23
CA LEU A 23 -3.94 -27.58 63.50
C LEU A 23 -4.88 -28.45 64.40
N PRO A 24 -5.86 -29.31 63.92
CA PRO A 24 -5.73 -30.28 62.79
C PRO A 24 -7.00 -30.66 61.95
N LYS A 25 -6.85 -31.70 61.09
CA LYS A 25 -7.87 -32.42 60.25
C LYS A 25 -7.90 -33.93 60.63
N PRO A 26 -9.00 -34.70 60.46
CA PRO A 26 -9.48 -35.29 59.17
C PRO A 26 -11.05 -35.21 59.04
N SER A 27 -11.87 -35.95 58.26
CA SER A 27 -11.78 -37.19 57.44
C SER A 27 -12.80 -37.24 56.26
N LEU A 28 -12.84 -38.35 55.51
CA LEU A 28 -13.92 -38.88 54.63
C LEU A 28 -14.16 -40.38 55.00
N PRO A 29 -15.14 -41.19 54.47
CA PRO A 29 -16.06 -41.01 53.31
C PRO A 29 -17.54 -41.48 53.53
N ALA A 30 -18.41 -41.48 52.47
CA ALA A 30 -19.19 -42.65 51.96
C ALA A 30 -20.47 -42.37 51.10
N ALA A 31 -20.57 -43.05 49.94
CA ALA A 31 -21.72 -43.67 49.23
C ALA A 31 -23.15 -43.02 49.04
N ALA A 32 -23.53 -42.81 47.76
CA ALA A 32 -24.60 -43.49 46.95
C ALA A 32 -26.02 -43.80 47.55
N PRO A 33 -27.15 -43.79 46.78
CA PRO A 33 -27.37 -44.58 45.54
C PRO A 33 -28.25 -43.94 44.42
N VAL A 34 -28.99 -44.74 43.63
CA VAL A 34 -29.35 -44.54 42.20
C VAL A 34 -30.85 -44.79 41.88
N SER A 35 -31.40 -44.15 40.83
CA SER A 35 -32.64 -44.59 40.13
C SER A 35 -32.66 -44.21 38.61
N LYS A 36 -33.64 -44.74 37.85
CA LYS A 36 -33.89 -44.60 36.37
C LYS A 36 -35.42 -44.76 36.09
N PRO A 37 -35.96 -44.71 34.84
CA PRO A 37 -35.98 -43.59 33.87
C PRO A 37 -37.37 -43.37 33.15
N ALA A 38 -37.47 -42.33 32.29
CA ALA A 38 -38.48 -42.15 31.19
C ALA A 38 -39.96 -41.90 31.60
N PRO A 39 -40.88 -41.46 30.68
CA PRO A 39 -40.75 -41.11 29.25
C PRO A 39 -41.13 -39.63 28.91
N ALA A 40 -41.34 -39.31 27.62
CA ALA A 40 -41.54 -37.95 27.08
C ALA A 40 -42.98 -37.65 26.58
N LEU A 41 -43.36 -36.36 26.48
CA LEU A 41 -44.57 -35.88 25.80
C LEU A 41 -44.47 -34.39 25.34
N VAL A 42 -44.70 -34.16 24.04
CA VAL A 42 -45.39 -33.02 23.35
C VAL A 42 -44.94 -31.56 23.59
N ALA A 43 -45.14 -30.71 22.57
CA ALA A 43 -44.71 -29.32 22.48
C ALA A 43 -45.86 -28.29 22.61
N GLU A 44 -45.51 -27.02 22.83
CA GLU A 44 -46.40 -25.86 22.73
C GLU A 44 -45.78 -24.75 21.86
N LYS A 45 -46.61 -23.91 21.22
CA LYS A 45 -46.18 -22.83 20.31
C LYS A 45 -46.33 -21.47 20.97
N THR A 46 -45.40 -20.55 20.70
CA THR A 46 -45.61 -19.10 20.89
C THR A 46 -45.15 -18.34 19.65
N ALA A 47 -45.81 -17.22 19.34
CA ALA A 47 -45.60 -16.42 18.13
C ALA A 47 -44.56 -15.29 18.37
N PRO A 48 -43.99 -14.68 17.31
CA PRO A 48 -42.78 -13.85 17.42
C PRO A 48 -43.06 -12.36 17.68
N GLU A 49 -42.07 -11.68 18.27
CA GLU A 49 -41.90 -10.21 18.21
C GLU A 49 -41.05 -9.79 16.99
N PRO A 50 -41.19 -8.55 16.48
CA PRO A 50 -40.64 -8.16 15.18
C PRO A 50 -39.15 -7.80 15.20
N LEU A 51 -38.45 -8.18 14.13
CA LEU A 51 -37.09 -7.71 13.82
C LEU A 51 -37.13 -6.35 13.09
N PRO A 52 -36.19 -5.41 13.36
CA PRO A 52 -36.02 -4.22 12.54
C PRO A 52 -35.42 -4.56 11.16
N GLU A 53 -35.90 -3.90 10.12
CA GLU A 53 -35.54 -4.22 8.73
C GLU A 53 -34.11 -3.81 8.36
N GLY A 54 -33.42 -4.72 7.64
CA GLY A 54 -32.19 -4.45 6.90
C GLY A 54 -32.36 -4.90 5.44
N PRO A 55 -31.62 -4.32 4.47
CA PRO A 55 -31.92 -4.48 3.05
C PRO A 55 -31.61 -5.89 2.50
N THR A 56 -32.69 -6.60 2.15
CA THR A 56 -32.82 -7.57 1.05
C THR A 56 -31.64 -8.52 0.76
N GLN A 57 -31.77 -9.79 1.14
CA GLN A 57 -30.96 -10.88 0.58
C GLN A 57 -31.36 -11.20 -0.89
N GLY A 58 -30.38 -11.62 -1.68
CA GLY A 58 -30.60 -12.21 -3.01
C GLY A 58 -31.08 -13.67 -2.95
N PRO A 59 -31.44 -14.28 -4.09
CA PRO A 59 -32.10 -15.59 -4.14
C PRO A 59 -31.17 -16.75 -3.73
N SER A 60 -31.67 -17.63 -2.86
CA SER A 60 -30.98 -18.83 -2.41
C SER A 60 -30.87 -19.90 -3.51
N ALA A 61 -29.73 -20.60 -3.54
CA ALA A 61 -29.60 -21.88 -4.23
C ALA A 61 -30.31 -23.01 -3.44
N PRO A 62 -30.80 -24.07 -4.10
CA PRO A 62 -31.37 -25.24 -3.41
C PRO A 62 -30.30 -26.02 -2.65
N ALA A 63 -30.69 -26.66 -1.55
CA ALA A 63 -29.79 -27.47 -0.73
C ALA A 63 -29.28 -28.71 -1.49
N LEU A 64 -28.01 -29.04 -1.27
CA LEU A 64 -27.47 -30.38 -1.50
C LEU A 64 -27.55 -31.18 -0.19
N LEU A 65 -27.59 -32.51 -0.34
CA LEU A 65 -27.91 -33.44 0.74
C LEU A 65 -26.79 -33.54 1.78
N GLU A 66 -27.19 -33.87 3.01
CA GLU A 66 -26.34 -34.11 4.17
C GLU A 66 -25.50 -35.40 4.00
N ASP A 67 -24.31 -35.42 4.59
CA ASP A 67 -23.52 -36.63 4.87
C ASP A 67 -23.05 -36.54 6.33
N ASP A 68 -23.24 -37.60 7.11
CA ASP A 68 -23.19 -37.55 8.58
C ASP A 68 -21.75 -37.46 9.11
N GLY A 69 -21.38 -36.30 9.64
CA GLY A 69 -19.98 -35.92 9.88
C GLY A 69 -19.62 -35.35 11.26
N MET A 70 -20.42 -35.61 12.31
CA MET A 70 -20.13 -35.30 13.73
C MET A 70 -19.60 -33.88 14.01
N GLU A 71 -20.51 -32.91 14.18
CA GLU A 71 -20.14 -31.51 14.46
C GLU A 71 -19.36 -31.34 15.78
N ASP A 72 -18.11 -30.86 15.70
CA ASP A 72 -17.46 -30.14 16.80
C ASP A 72 -17.85 -28.65 16.69
N ASN A 73 -19.06 -28.33 17.16
CA ASN A 73 -19.79 -27.10 16.82
C ASN A 73 -19.26 -25.86 17.59
N ALA A 74 -18.00 -25.51 17.34
CA ALA A 74 -17.33 -24.32 17.82
C ALA A 74 -17.01 -23.37 16.65
N PRO A 75 -17.13 -22.03 16.83
CA PRO A 75 -16.69 -21.08 15.80
C PRO A 75 -15.21 -21.31 15.52
N PRO A 76 -14.77 -21.26 14.25
CA PRO A 76 -13.48 -21.80 13.82
C PRO A 76 -12.33 -21.18 14.63
N GLY A 77 -11.74 -22.01 15.50
CA GLY A 77 -10.65 -21.60 16.38
C GLY A 77 -9.50 -21.03 15.55
N SER A 78 -8.94 -19.89 15.99
CA SER A 78 -7.91 -19.20 15.20
C SER A 78 -6.75 -20.16 14.90
N PRO A 79 -6.11 -20.09 13.72
CA PRO A 79 -5.16 -21.13 13.26
C PRO A 79 -3.99 -21.42 14.22
N TYR A 80 -3.63 -20.52 15.14
CA TYR A 80 -2.72 -20.82 16.25
C TYR A 80 -3.26 -21.91 17.18
N THR A 81 -4.56 -21.94 17.47
CA THR A 81 -5.19 -22.95 18.33
C THR A 81 -4.97 -24.35 17.77
N SER A 82 -5.26 -24.55 16.49
CA SER A 82 -5.06 -25.82 15.78
C SER A 82 -3.57 -26.20 15.66
N ASN A 83 -2.70 -25.26 15.28
CA ASN A 83 -1.26 -25.52 15.23
C ASN A 83 -0.66 -25.81 16.61
N ARG A 84 -1.14 -25.16 17.68
CA ARG A 84 -0.68 -25.39 19.06
C ARG A 84 -1.12 -26.75 19.57
N LEU A 85 -2.36 -27.16 19.29
CA LEU A 85 -2.84 -28.53 19.57
C LEU A 85 -2.05 -29.58 18.79
N MET A 86 -1.73 -29.33 17.52
CA MET A 86 -0.94 -30.26 16.71
C MET A 86 0.53 -30.36 17.18
N VAL A 87 1.18 -29.24 17.49
CA VAL A 87 2.53 -29.24 18.09
C VAL A 87 2.51 -29.89 19.46
N GLN A 88 1.48 -29.67 20.28
CA GLN A 88 1.30 -30.34 21.57
C GLN A 88 1.19 -31.86 21.36
N ASN A 89 0.32 -32.34 20.47
CA ASN A 89 0.17 -33.76 20.18
C ASN A 89 1.46 -34.41 19.63
N LEU A 90 2.25 -33.68 18.82
CA LEU A 90 3.54 -34.13 18.31
C LEU A 90 4.69 -34.07 19.32
N THR A 91 4.52 -33.36 20.46
CA THR A 91 5.54 -33.20 21.51
C THR A 91 5.15 -33.84 22.86
N LEU A 92 3.96 -34.43 22.96
CA LEU A 92 3.56 -35.23 24.11
C LEU A 92 4.46 -36.47 24.24
N PRO A 93 5.06 -36.73 25.42
CA PRO A 93 5.79 -37.97 25.65
C PRO A 93 4.86 -39.19 25.57
N MET A 94 5.36 -40.32 25.05
CA MET A 94 4.56 -41.55 24.85
C MET A 94 3.94 -42.14 26.13
N VAL A 95 4.32 -41.64 27.30
CA VAL A 95 3.57 -41.79 28.57
C VAL A 95 3.19 -40.40 29.06
N PRO A 96 1.90 -40.00 28.99
CA PRO A 96 1.47 -38.66 29.41
C PRO A 96 1.65 -38.42 30.92
N ASN A 97 2.70 -37.70 31.29
CA ASN A 97 2.85 -37.21 32.67
C ASN A 97 1.95 -35.99 32.89
N LEU A 98 0.68 -36.24 33.19
CA LEU A 98 -0.34 -35.21 33.42
C LEU A 98 -0.21 -34.47 34.77
N ASN A 99 0.84 -34.75 35.55
CA ASN A 99 1.10 -34.05 36.80
C ASN A 99 1.63 -32.64 36.51
N ILE A 100 0.80 -31.62 36.73
CA ILE A 100 1.22 -30.22 36.72
C ILE A 100 2.28 -30.05 37.82
N PRO A 101 3.51 -29.61 37.51
CA PRO A 101 4.51 -29.34 38.55
C PRO A 101 4.02 -28.21 39.46
N PRO A 102 4.25 -28.29 40.78
CA PRO A 102 3.84 -27.23 41.70
C PRO A 102 4.47 -25.90 41.27
N SER A 103 3.68 -24.83 41.24
CA SER A 103 4.14 -23.52 40.81
C SER A 103 5.36 -23.08 41.63
N PRO A 104 6.45 -22.59 41.00
CA PRO A 104 7.65 -22.22 41.73
C PRO A 104 7.32 -21.11 42.75
N PRO A 105 7.76 -21.25 44.01
CA PRO A 105 7.36 -20.35 45.08
C PRO A 105 7.80 -18.91 44.76
N GLY A 106 6.82 -18.00 44.67
CA GLY A 106 7.04 -16.57 44.41
C GLY A 106 6.55 -16.03 43.05
N SER A 107 6.06 -16.88 42.14
CA SER A 107 5.46 -16.44 40.87
C SER A 107 3.93 -16.58 40.83
N PRO A 108 3.19 -15.66 40.16
CA PRO A 108 3.65 -14.48 39.44
C PRO A 108 3.98 -13.28 40.37
N PRO A 109 4.81 -12.32 39.91
CA PRO A 109 5.17 -11.14 40.71
C PRO A 109 3.94 -10.31 41.12
N GLN A 110 3.86 -9.95 42.40
CA GLN A 110 2.61 -9.41 42.97
C GLN A 110 2.24 -8.01 42.44
N LYS A 111 3.20 -7.13 42.16
CA LYS A 111 2.93 -5.76 41.66
C LYS A 111 2.09 -5.74 40.36
N PRO A 112 2.49 -6.39 39.24
CA PRO A 112 1.65 -6.43 38.03
C PRO A 112 0.37 -7.25 38.22
N THR A 113 0.41 -8.34 39.00
CA THR A 113 -0.77 -9.18 39.28
C THR A 113 -1.88 -8.38 39.97
N ARG A 114 -1.55 -7.56 40.97
CA ARG A 114 -2.50 -6.65 41.64
C ARG A 114 -3.06 -5.57 40.70
N LYS A 115 -2.25 -5.01 39.79
CA LYS A 115 -2.74 -4.08 38.75
C LYS A 115 -3.76 -4.77 37.82
N PHE A 116 -3.53 -6.04 37.49
CA PHE A 116 -4.42 -6.80 36.60
C PHE A 116 -5.76 -7.15 37.26
N THR A 117 -5.76 -7.57 38.54
CA THR A 117 -7.02 -7.80 39.27
C THR A 117 -7.80 -6.51 39.47
N GLN A 118 -7.13 -5.39 39.79
CA GLN A 118 -7.74 -4.07 39.88
C GLN A 118 -8.39 -3.63 38.54
N PHE A 119 -7.73 -3.89 37.41
CA PHE A 119 -8.28 -3.60 36.07
C PHE A 119 -9.51 -4.46 35.73
N LEU A 120 -9.50 -5.75 36.12
CA LEU A 120 -10.65 -6.64 35.96
C LEU A 120 -11.84 -6.23 36.85
N GLU A 121 -11.59 -5.77 38.07
CA GLU A 121 -12.63 -5.18 38.93
C GLU A 121 -13.23 -3.91 38.33
N LEU A 122 -12.40 -2.99 37.81
CA LEU A 122 -12.88 -1.75 37.19
C LEU A 122 -13.75 -2.03 35.97
N LYS A 123 -13.40 -3.03 35.14
CA LYS A 123 -14.26 -3.52 34.05
C LYS A 123 -15.58 -4.10 34.58
N LYS A 124 -15.56 -4.95 35.63
CA LYS A 124 -16.79 -5.47 36.26
C LYS A 124 -17.68 -4.37 36.85
N LYS A 125 -17.09 -3.24 37.25
CA LYS A 125 -17.77 -2.03 37.75
C LYS A 125 -18.17 -1.06 36.60
N GLY A 126 -18.14 -1.50 35.34
CA GLY A 126 -18.56 -0.71 34.17
C GLY A 126 -17.62 0.43 33.77
N GLN A 127 -16.43 0.55 34.38
CA GLN A 127 -15.51 1.66 34.13
C GLN A 127 -14.49 1.29 33.05
N HIS A 128 -14.83 1.56 31.79
CA HIS A 128 -13.94 1.33 30.65
C HIS A 128 -12.79 2.35 30.63
N PHE A 129 -11.55 1.86 30.55
CA PHE A 129 -10.34 2.70 30.58
C PHE A 129 -10.30 3.74 29.44
N ASN A 130 -10.60 3.33 28.21
CA ASN A 130 -10.61 4.23 27.05
C ASN A 130 -11.70 5.31 27.17
N GLN A 131 -12.88 4.96 27.67
CA GLN A 131 -13.97 5.91 27.94
C GLN A 131 -13.60 6.89 29.07
N ARG A 132 -12.73 6.49 30.00
CA ARG A 132 -12.13 7.37 31.02
C ARG A 132 -11.02 8.26 30.47
N LEU A 133 -10.26 7.83 29.47
CA LEU A 133 -9.28 8.65 28.75
C LEU A 133 -10.01 9.72 27.92
N GLU A 134 -11.01 9.32 27.15
CA GLU A 134 -11.86 10.20 26.34
C GLU A 134 -12.54 11.29 27.16
N ASN A 135 -12.95 10.98 28.39
CA ASN A 135 -13.54 11.92 29.35
C ASN A 135 -12.54 12.49 30.37
N SER A 136 -11.23 12.27 30.16
CA SER A 136 -10.18 12.87 30.99
C SER A 136 -10.02 14.35 30.65
N SER A 137 -10.21 15.23 31.63
CA SER A 137 -9.91 16.65 31.47
C SER A 137 -8.44 16.93 31.12
N VAL A 138 -7.52 16.03 31.49
CA VAL A 138 -6.08 16.15 31.18
C VAL A 138 -5.82 15.99 29.68
N LEU A 139 -6.53 15.09 28.99
CA LEU A 139 -6.42 14.91 27.53
C LEU A 139 -7.26 15.94 26.74
N ARG A 140 -8.12 16.71 27.42
CA ARG A 140 -8.89 17.82 26.85
C ARG A 140 -8.29 19.20 27.16
N ASP A 141 -7.24 19.30 27.97
CA ASP A 141 -6.49 20.54 28.21
C ASP A 141 -5.53 20.79 27.03
N PRO A 142 -5.70 21.87 26.24
CA PRO A 142 -4.79 22.18 25.14
C PRO A 142 -3.36 22.50 25.59
N ASN A 143 -3.11 22.73 26.88
CA ASN A 143 -1.76 22.90 27.43
C ASN A 143 -1.08 21.56 27.75
N HIS A 144 -1.76 20.42 27.63
CA HIS A 144 -1.17 19.11 27.86
C HIS A 144 -0.32 18.64 26.67
N SER A 145 -0.68 18.99 25.42
CA SER A 145 0.13 18.69 24.22
C SER A 145 1.50 19.36 24.29
N ARG A 146 1.54 20.66 24.63
CA ARG A 146 2.80 21.42 24.83
C ARG A 146 3.73 20.75 25.84
N LYS A 147 3.21 20.36 27.00
CA LYS A 147 4.00 19.66 28.04
C LYS A 147 4.55 18.30 27.58
N LEU A 148 3.93 17.66 26.58
CA LEU A 148 4.43 16.45 25.95
C LEU A 148 5.48 16.74 24.87
N MET A 149 5.36 17.87 24.16
CA MET A 149 6.36 18.39 23.21
C MET A 149 7.62 18.85 23.95
N ASP A 150 7.48 19.63 25.02
CA ASP A 150 8.54 20.01 25.97
C ASP A 150 9.31 18.76 26.47
N PHE A 151 8.58 17.72 26.87
CA PHE A 151 9.17 16.46 27.36
C PHE A 151 9.84 15.64 26.26
N ALA A 152 9.36 15.72 25.02
CA ALA A 152 9.97 15.10 23.85
C ALA A 152 11.18 15.90 23.31
N GLY A 153 11.41 17.12 23.81
CA GLY A 153 12.45 18.03 23.30
C GLY A 153 12.13 18.62 21.92
N ILE A 154 10.87 18.66 21.53
CA ILE A 154 10.39 19.21 20.25
C ILE A 154 9.84 20.62 20.51
N THR A 155 10.36 21.64 19.81
CA THR A 155 9.80 23.00 19.91
C THR A 155 8.49 23.15 19.14
N ASP A 156 7.63 24.11 19.55
CA ASP A 156 6.39 24.51 18.84
C ASP A 156 6.68 24.90 17.36
N GLU A 157 7.93 25.22 16.99
CA GLU A 157 8.37 25.59 15.63
C GLU A 157 8.82 24.36 14.81
N GLU A 158 9.62 23.46 15.38
CA GLU A 158 10.08 22.22 14.72
C GLU A 158 8.93 21.28 14.36
N GLN A 159 7.78 21.39 15.05
CA GLN A 159 6.54 20.68 14.70
C GLN A 159 6.13 20.92 13.23
N TYR A 160 6.51 22.05 12.63
CA TYR A 160 6.15 22.45 11.27
C TYR A 160 7.31 22.34 10.25
N ALA A 161 8.44 21.74 10.65
CA ALA A 161 9.62 21.63 9.80
C ALA A 161 9.43 20.69 8.60
N SER A 162 9.86 21.13 7.41
CA SER A 162 9.84 20.34 6.18
C SER A 162 11.14 19.56 5.99
N THR A 163 11.04 18.32 5.52
CA THR A 163 12.16 17.44 5.17
C THR A 163 12.78 17.72 3.79
N LEU A 164 12.23 18.68 3.03
CA LEU A 164 12.78 19.08 1.73
C LEU A 164 14.01 19.97 1.90
N ARG A 165 14.91 19.96 0.92
CA ARG A 165 16.07 20.86 0.88
C ARG A 165 15.64 22.33 0.94
N GLU A 166 16.45 23.15 1.61
CA GLU A 166 16.28 24.60 1.66
C GLU A 166 16.10 25.18 0.24
N GLY A 167 15.00 25.91 0.04
CA GLY A 167 14.56 26.42 -1.27
C GLY A 167 13.47 25.59 -1.99
N LEU A 168 13.14 24.38 -1.52
CA LEU A 168 12.05 23.54 -2.07
C LEU A 168 10.91 23.26 -1.09
N GLY A 169 11.12 23.48 0.21
CA GLY A 169 10.08 23.41 1.24
C GLY A 169 9.71 24.80 1.79
N VAL A 170 8.55 24.87 2.45
CA VAL A 170 8.24 26.00 3.35
C VAL A 170 9.19 25.92 4.56
N PRO A 171 9.91 27.00 4.94
CA PRO A 171 10.77 27.00 6.11
C PRO A 171 9.94 27.00 7.40
N ALA A 172 10.43 26.35 8.46
CA ALA A 172 9.73 26.23 9.74
C ALA A 172 9.53 27.60 10.41
N THR A 173 10.63 28.34 10.56
CA THR A 173 10.64 29.76 10.87
C THR A 173 10.55 30.56 9.58
N TRP A 174 9.62 31.50 9.53
CA TRP A 174 9.59 32.47 8.43
C TRP A 174 10.66 33.54 8.70
N PRO A 175 11.20 34.22 7.68
CA PRO A 175 12.12 35.34 7.92
C PRO A 175 11.43 36.46 8.73
N ASP A 176 12.18 37.19 9.56
CA ASP A 176 11.66 38.18 10.51
C ASP A 176 10.52 39.07 9.96
N TRP A 177 10.62 39.52 8.70
CA TRP A 177 9.65 40.40 8.05
C TRP A 177 8.23 39.80 7.87
N ALA A 178 8.07 38.47 7.98
CA ALA A 178 6.82 37.75 7.75
C ALA A 178 5.97 37.55 9.02
N TYR A 179 6.56 37.64 10.22
CA TYR A 179 5.82 37.51 11.47
C TYR A 179 4.87 38.68 11.69
N GLY A 180 3.70 38.44 12.30
CA GLY A 180 2.61 39.41 12.41
C GLY A 180 2.99 40.82 12.89
N ASP A 181 3.94 40.98 13.82
CA ASP A 181 4.37 42.31 14.28
C ASP A 181 5.31 43.02 13.30
N ALA A 182 6.22 42.29 12.66
CA ALA A 182 7.06 42.83 11.59
C ALA A 182 6.27 43.00 10.29
N LEU A 183 5.23 42.20 10.07
CA LEU A 183 4.25 42.35 9.00
C LEU A 183 3.32 43.54 9.27
N ASN A 184 2.96 43.83 10.52
CA ASN A 184 2.26 45.06 10.91
C ASN A 184 3.18 46.30 10.86
N ALA A 185 4.43 46.19 11.27
CA ALA A 185 5.40 47.29 11.20
C ALA A 185 5.84 47.56 9.76
N SER A 186 5.98 46.52 8.94
CA SER A 186 6.14 46.67 7.49
C SER A 186 4.84 47.09 6.83
N GLN A 187 3.63 46.69 7.28
CA GLN A 187 2.36 47.22 6.79
C GLN A 187 2.17 48.68 7.16
N LYS A 188 2.61 49.17 8.33
CA LYS A 188 2.62 50.60 8.67
C LYS A 188 3.69 51.38 7.88
N LYS A 189 4.87 50.78 7.66
CA LYS A 189 5.86 51.33 6.73
C LYS A 189 5.36 51.30 5.29
N ILE A 190 4.56 50.32 4.89
CA ILE A 190 3.93 50.18 3.58
C ILE A 190 2.80 51.18 3.48
N GLU A 191 1.89 51.34 4.44
CA GLU A 191 0.87 52.40 4.48
C GLU A 191 1.51 53.78 4.39
N ALA A 192 2.57 54.05 5.16
CA ALA A 192 3.36 55.28 5.02
C ALA A 192 4.00 55.40 3.63
N PHE A 193 4.57 54.30 3.12
CA PHE A 193 5.17 54.19 1.78
C PHE A 193 4.14 53.98 0.65
N THR A 194 2.83 53.98 0.94
CA THR A 194 1.68 53.78 0.03
C THR A 194 0.77 55.00 0.07
N LEU A 195 0.78 55.79 1.13
CA LEU A 195 0.68 57.24 1.01
C LEU A 195 1.82 57.74 0.11
N LEU A 196 3.07 57.34 0.37
CA LEU A 196 4.21 57.70 -0.48
C LEU A 196 4.19 57.03 -1.86
N LYS A 197 3.50 55.88 -2.07
CA LYS A 197 3.25 55.21 -3.37
C LYS A 197 1.83 55.38 -3.95
N MET A 198 1.02 56.25 -3.36
CA MET A 198 -0.10 56.91 -4.03
C MET A 198 0.37 58.30 -4.51
N ALA A 199 1.22 58.96 -3.71
CA ALA A 199 2.13 60.02 -4.19
C ALA A 199 3.23 59.49 -5.13
N ALA A 200 3.43 58.16 -5.19
CA ALA A 200 4.36 57.47 -6.11
C ALA A 200 3.74 56.23 -6.78
N ILE A 201 2.50 56.28 -7.29
CA ILE A 201 2.20 55.59 -8.56
C ILE A 201 1.61 56.52 -9.63
N PHE A 202 2.39 57.26 -10.44
CA PHE A 202 3.72 57.88 -10.26
C PHE A 202 5.03 57.04 -10.07
N SER A 203 5.01 55.70 -10.13
CA SER A 203 6.15 54.73 -10.09
C SER A 203 5.61 53.30 -10.34
N GLY A 204 5.58 52.38 -9.36
CA GLY A 204 4.90 51.08 -9.51
C GLY A 204 4.92 50.08 -8.34
N ALA A 205 4.08 49.04 -8.48
CA ALA A 205 3.95 47.77 -7.76
C ALA A 205 3.39 46.72 -8.76
N PRO A 206 3.29 45.39 -8.49
CA PRO A 206 3.60 44.59 -7.29
C PRO A 206 4.74 43.56 -7.55
N PRO A 207 4.95 42.55 -6.67
CA PRO A 207 4.55 41.18 -7.05
C PRO A 207 4.10 40.24 -5.91
N GLN A 208 3.52 39.09 -6.30
CA GLN A 208 3.47 37.81 -5.56
C GLN A 208 4.22 36.75 -6.42
N GLY A 209 4.70 35.60 -5.94
CA GLY A 209 4.48 34.92 -4.67
C GLY A 209 3.70 33.62 -4.89
N GLY A 210 4.39 32.47 -5.05
CA GLY A 210 3.81 31.16 -5.35
C GLY A 210 4.41 30.03 -4.49
N PRO A 211 3.62 29.08 -3.94
CA PRO A 211 4.11 28.09 -2.97
C PRO A 211 4.08 26.62 -3.42
N GLY A 212 4.75 25.74 -2.66
CA GLY A 212 4.66 24.27 -2.72
C GLY A 212 6.03 23.58 -2.63
N TYR A 213 6.24 22.43 -1.95
CA TYR A 213 5.32 21.52 -1.22
C TYR A 213 6.06 20.82 -0.06
N SER A 214 5.66 19.60 0.36
CA SER A 214 6.34 18.77 1.37
C SER A 214 6.34 17.28 0.99
N PHE A 215 7.29 16.48 1.50
CA PHE A 215 7.33 15.01 1.34
C PHE A 215 8.36 14.37 2.30
N THR A 216 7.89 13.73 3.39
CA THR A 216 8.21 12.32 3.77
C THR A 216 7.57 11.90 5.10
N GLN A 217 7.01 10.69 5.13
CA GLN A 217 6.89 9.84 6.33
C GLN A 217 7.54 8.48 6.02
N THR A 218 8.00 7.76 7.04
CA THR A 218 8.55 6.39 6.92
C THR A 218 7.72 5.38 7.72
N PRO A 219 7.58 4.13 7.26
CA PRO A 219 6.69 3.13 7.86
C PRO A 219 7.31 2.45 9.09
N THR A 220 6.45 1.93 9.98
CA THR A 220 6.87 1.21 11.20
C THR A 220 6.41 -0.25 11.17
N THR A 221 7.28 -1.17 11.61
CA THR A 221 7.09 -2.63 11.54
C THR A 221 6.14 -3.16 12.62
N ALA A 222 5.24 -4.08 12.24
CA ALA A 222 4.32 -4.77 13.15
C ALA A 222 4.72 -6.23 13.42
N PRO A 223 4.40 -6.81 14.59
CA PRO A 223 4.73 -8.21 14.92
C PRO A 223 3.84 -9.21 14.16
N SER A 224 4.39 -10.38 13.83
CA SER A 224 3.74 -11.39 12.99
C SER A 224 2.68 -12.23 13.71
N GLY A 225 1.42 -12.09 13.29
CA GLY A 225 0.30 -12.98 13.67
C GLY A 225 0.28 -14.31 12.91
N GLU A 226 -0.86 -15.01 12.90
CA GLU A 226 -1.01 -16.32 12.24
C GLU A 226 -0.61 -16.29 10.76
N ARG A 227 0.51 -16.96 10.43
CA ARG A 227 0.83 -17.31 9.05
C ARG A 227 -0.02 -18.52 8.64
N GLN A 228 -1.11 -18.25 7.92
CA GLN A 228 -1.89 -19.26 7.23
C GLN A 228 -0.99 -19.97 6.20
N HIS A 229 -0.79 -21.29 6.36
CA HIS A 229 0.02 -22.09 5.43
C HIS A 229 -0.74 -22.48 4.15
N GLY A 230 -1.51 -21.54 3.60
CA GLY A 230 -2.08 -21.66 2.26
C GLY A 230 -1.00 -21.34 1.22
N PHE A 231 -0.90 -22.15 0.16
CA PHE A 231 -0.13 -21.76 -1.01
C PHE A 231 -0.88 -20.65 -1.76
N TYR A 232 -0.42 -19.41 -1.60
CA TYR A 232 -0.86 -18.31 -2.45
C TYR A 232 -0.03 -18.32 -3.75
N PRO A 233 -0.67 -18.48 -4.93
CA PRO A 233 0.04 -18.82 -6.17
C PRO A 233 0.70 -17.63 -6.87
N TYR A 234 0.48 -16.40 -6.39
CA TYR A 234 1.00 -15.17 -6.98
C TYR A 234 1.95 -14.46 -6.01
N THR A 235 2.81 -13.61 -6.55
CA THR A 235 3.51 -12.55 -5.80
C THR A 235 3.67 -11.37 -6.74
N ASP A 236 3.77 -10.16 -6.19
CA ASP A 236 4.36 -9.08 -6.98
C ASP A 236 5.89 -9.25 -7.04
N ASN A 237 6.49 -8.79 -8.13
CA ASN A 237 7.94 -8.68 -8.31
C ASN A 237 8.40 -7.25 -8.66
N GLY A 238 7.48 -6.29 -8.56
CA GLY A 238 7.78 -4.86 -8.54
C GLY A 238 8.29 -4.30 -9.86
N GLY A 239 8.91 -3.13 -9.75
CA GLY A 239 9.28 -2.29 -10.88
C GLY A 239 8.07 -1.70 -11.60
N SER A 240 8.30 -1.10 -12.76
CA SER A 240 7.31 -0.37 -13.54
C SER A 240 7.69 -0.30 -15.02
N THR A 241 6.68 -0.11 -15.86
CA THR A 241 6.83 0.19 -17.29
C THR A 241 6.00 1.41 -17.65
N LEU A 242 6.40 2.11 -18.70
CA LEU A 242 5.54 3.04 -19.42
C LEU A 242 5.70 2.86 -20.93
N GLY A 243 4.67 3.20 -21.68
CA GLY A 243 4.74 3.40 -23.12
C GLY A 243 4.15 4.75 -23.53
N ILE A 244 4.69 5.31 -24.61
CA ILE A 244 4.23 6.55 -25.25
C ILE A 244 4.24 6.31 -26.77
N SER A 245 3.13 6.62 -27.43
CA SER A 245 3.04 6.66 -28.90
C SER A 245 3.41 8.04 -29.43
N GLY A 246 4.15 8.07 -30.53
CA GLY A 246 4.52 9.25 -31.31
C GLY A 246 3.86 9.26 -32.68
N ALA A 247 4.25 10.22 -33.53
CA ALA A 247 3.69 10.38 -34.88
C ALA A 247 4.05 9.21 -35.81
N ASP A 248 5.31 8.79 -35.80
CA ASP A 248 5.90 7.73 -36.65
C ASP A 248 6.79 6.74 -35.85
N PHE A 249 6.73 6.83 -34.52
CA PHE A 249 7.46 6.00 -33.56
C PHE A 249 6.56 5.58 -32.39
N ALA A 250 6.99 4.57 -31.63
CA ALA A 250 6.46 4.28 -30.30
C ALA A 250 7.60 3.91 -29.35
N ILE A 251 7.60 4.44 -28.13
CA ILE A 251 8.61 4.13 -27.11
C ILE A 251 7.95 3.31 -26.01
N LEU A 252 8.58 2.21 -25.62
CA LEU A 252 8.31 1.53 -24.35
C LEU A 252 9.57 1.62 -23.50
N ALA A 253 9.40 1.77 -22.20
CA ALA A 253 10.47 1.78 -21.23
C ALA A 253 10.06 1.06 -19.94
N GLY A 254 11.05 0.58 -19.19
CA GLY A 254 10.84 -0.14 -17.96
C GLY A 254 12.14 -0.27 -17.18
N ASP A 255 12.04 -0.30 -15.86
CA ASP A 255 13.21 -0.49 -15.03
C ASP A 255 13.64 -1.97 -15.01
N THR A 256 14.85 -2.25 -14.49
CA THR A 256 15.41 -3.61 -14.48
C THR A 256 15.51 -4.23 -13.09
N ARG A 257 14.86 -3.65 -12.07
CA ARG A 257 14.79 -4.22 -10.71
C ARG A 257 13.76 -5.36 -10.63
N SER A 258 14.07 -6.39 -9.85
CA SER A 258 13.12 -7.44 -9.47
C SER A 258 13.14 -7.61 -7.96
N THR A 259 11.98 -7.49 -7.30
CA THR A 259 11.82 -7.58 -5.85
C THR A 259 11.10 -8.87 -5.41
N SER A 260 11.25 -9.20 -4.13
CA SER A 260 10.46 -10.20 -3.41
C SER A 260 10.26 -9.71 -1.98
N GLY A 261 9.17 -8.98 -1.76
CA GLY A 261 9.04 -8.08 -0.60
C GLY A 261 10.20 -7.09 -0.56
N TYR A 262 10.81 -6.92 0.62
CA TYR A 262 11.94 -6.01 0.82
C TYR A 262 13.31 -6.51 0.29
N ASN A 263 13.37 -7.64 -0.41
CA ASN A 263 14.61 -8.15 -1.00
C ASN A 263 14.68 -7.84 -2.50
N ILE A 264 15.85 -7.50 -3.01
CA ILE A 264 16.13 -7.43 -4.46
C ILE A 264 16.62 -8.81 -4.91
N ASN A 265 15.88 -9.47 -5.81
CA ASN A 265 16.27 -10.75 -6.41
C ASN A 265 17.41 -10.56 -7.43
N THR A 266 17.27 -9.53 -8.27
CA THR A 266 18.24 -9.11 -9.27
C THR A 266 18.06 -7.64 -9.61
N ARG A 267 19.18 -7.00 -9.96
CA ARG A 267 19.25 -5.61 -10.45
C ARG A 267 19.13 -5.53 -11.99
N TYR A 268 19.06 -6.69 -12.66
CA TYR A 268 18.84 -6.80 -14.10
C TYR A 268 17.85 -7.93 -14.42
N ALA A 269 16.57 -7.59 -14.49
CA ALA A 269 15.48 -8.37 -15.06
C ALA A 269 14.75 -7.50 -16.11
N PRO A 270 14.99 -7.71 -17.41
CA PRO A 270 14.28 -7.00 -18.47
C PRO A 270 12.76 -7.16 -18.36
N LYS A 271 12.02 -6.05 -18.39
CA LYS A 271 10.54 -6.03 -18.38
C LYS A 271 9.96 -5.85 -19.80
N LEU A 272 10.82 -5.69 -20.82
CA LEU A 272 10.45 -5.43 -22.21
C LEU A 272 10.95 -6.54 -23.12
N PHE A 273 10.07 -7.02 -24.01
CA PHE A 273 10.32 -8.16 -24.87
C PHE A 273 9.87 -7.89 -26.31
N LYS A 274 10.78 -8.09 -27.25
CA LYS A 274 10.53 -8.03 -28.70
C LYS A 274 9.71 -9.26 -29.10
N ILE A 275 8.59 -9.07 -29.80
CA ILE A 275 7.63 -10.13 -30.17
C ILE A 275 7.56 -10.33 -31.69
N GLY A 276 7.50 -11.58 -32.15
CA GLY A 276 7.25 -11.95 -33.54
C GLY A 276 8.45 -11.83 -34.48
N GLY A 277 9.65 -11.61 -33.94
CA GLY A 277 10.89 -11.56 -34.71
C GLY A 277 11.45 -12.94 -35.08
N GLU A 278 12.62 -12.95 -35.71
CA GLU A 278 13.31 -14.15 -36.19
C GLU A 278 14.49 -14.55 -35.30
N GLY A 279 14.71 -15.87 -35.17
CA GLY A 279 15.73 -16.44 -34.31
C GLY A 279 15.44 -16.29 -32.80
N PRO A 280 16.44 -16.54 -31.93
CA PRO A 280 16.32 -16.36 -30.48
C PRO A 280 16.38 -14.89 -30.04
N GLU A 281 17.03 -14.02 -30.83
CA GLU A 281 17.14 -12.58 -30.56
C GLU A 281 15.93 -11.76 -31.06
N ASN A 282 14.92 -12.42 -31.65
CA ASN A 282 13.74 -11.80 -32.26
C ASN A 282 14.07 -10.62 -33.20
N LYS A 283 15.00 -10.86 -34.13
CA LYS A 283 15.43 -9.88 -35.15
C LYS A 283 14.29 -9.52 -36.09
N GLY A 284 14.19 -8.25 -36.47
CA GLY A 284 13.09 -7.75 -37.32
C GLY A 284 11.71 -7.71 -36.65
N ALA A 285 11.62 -7.94 -35.33
CA ALA A 285 10.39 -7.65 -34.58
C ALA A 285 9.99 -6.17 -34.74
N ARG A 286 8.68 -5.91 -34.83
CA ARG A 286 8.07 -4.57 -34.88
C ARG A 286 7.06 -4.33 -33.75
N ILE A 287 6.97 -5.28 -32.83
CA ILE A 287 6.06 -5.29 -31.69
C ILE A 287 6.92 -5.50 -30.43
N VAL A 288 6.69 -4.69 -29.41
CA VAL A 288 7.28 -4.86 -28.08
C VAL A 288 6.14 -5.06 -27.08
N LEU A 289 6.25 -6.12 -26.28
CA LEU A 289 5.42 -6.35 -25.11
C LEU A 289 6.23 -5.96 -23.87
N SER A 290 5.65 -5.15 -22.99
CA SER A 290 6.08 -5.08 -21.61
C SER A 290 5.06 -5.72 -20.68
N VAL A 291 5.53 -6.35 -19.61
CA VAL A 291 4.73 -7.01 -18.57
C VAL A 291 5.33 -6.72 -17.20
N VAL A 292 4.47 -6.40 -16.23
CA VAL A 292 4.83 -6.08 -14.84
C VAL A 292 3.79 -6.65 -13.87
N GLY A 293 4.18 -6.91 -12.62
CA GLY A 293 3.43 -7.74 -11.67
C GLY A 293 4.20 -9.03 -11.38
N PHE A 294 3.52 -10.18 -11.44
CA PHE A 294 4.15 -11.49 -11.20
C PHE A 294 5.04 -11.91 -12.39
N ALA A 295 6.34 -12.02 -12.16
CA ALA A 295 7.33 -12.23 -13.22
C ALA A 295 7.13 -13.56 -13.98
N ALA A 296 6.78 -14.65 -13.28
CA ALA A 296 6.59 -15.96 -13.89
C ALA A 296 5.37 -16.01 -14.84
N ASP A 297 4.27 -15.34 -14.47
CA ASP A 297 3.13 -15.16 -15.37
C ASP A 297 3.48 -14.25 -16.55
N GLY A 298 4.31 -13.22 -16.34
CA GLY A 298 4.82 -12.34 -17.39
C GLY A 298 5.65 -13.08 -18.44
N ASP A 299 6.63 -13.88 -18.02
CA ASP A 299 7.44 -14.70 -18.91
C ASP A 299 6.59 -15.74 -19.67
N ALA A 300 5.67 -16.42 -18.98
CA ALA A 300 4.76 -17.38 -19.61
C ALA A 300 3.80 -16.72 -20.63
N LEU A 301 3.33 -15.49 -20.37
CA LEU A 301 2.49 -14.72 -21.29
C LEU A 301 3.27 -14.28 -22.54
N LYS A 302 4.49 -13.78 -22.34
CA LYS A 302 5.47 -13.41 -23.37
C LYS A 302 5.78 -14.58 -24.31
N GLU A 303 6.18 -15.74 -23.77
CA GLU A 303 6.49 -16.93 -24.56
C GLU A 303 5.25 -17.42 -25.34
N ARG A 304 4.08 -17.40 -24.69
CA ARG A 304 2.81 -17.78 -25.30
C ARG A 304 2.43 -16.86 -26.46
N LEU A 305 2.59 -15.54 -26.31
CA LEU A 305 2.29 -14.56 -27.35
C LEU A 305 3.28 -14.67 -28.51
N ASP A 306 4.60 -14.72 -28.24
CA ASP A 306 5.65 -14.80 -29.26
C ASP A 306 5.50 -16.07 -30.12
N THR A 307 5.25 -17.22 -29.49
CA THR A 307 4.94 -18.48 -30.19
C THR A 307 3.74 -18.35 -31.12
N ILE A 308 2.68 -17.67 -30.67
CA ILE A 308 1.46 -17.45 -31.46
C ILE A 308 1.70 -16.50 -32.64
N VAL A 309 2.47 -15.43 -32.46
CA VAL A 309 2.80 -14.48 -33.54
C VAL A 309 3.73 -15.12 -34.58
N LYS A 310 4.72 -15.90 -34.14
CA LYS A 310 5.59 -16.70 -35.03
C LYS A 310 4.80 -17.73 -35.82
N MET A 311 3.88 -18.47 -35.17
CA MET A 311 3.02 -19.44 -35.86
C MET A 311 2.05 -18.77 -36.84
N TYR A 312 1.52 -17.58 -36.52
CA TYR A 312 0.68 -16.81 -37.45
C TYR A 312 1.44 -16.46 -38.74
N LYS A 313 2.69 -15.98 -38.62
CA LYS A 313 3.55 -15.67 -39.77
C LYS A 313 3.83 -16.91 -40.63
N TYR A 314 4.06 -18.06 -40.01
CA TYR A 314 4.22 -19.34 -40.72
C TYR A 314 2.93 -19.76 -41.46
N GLN A 315 1.76 -19.65 -40.81
CA GLN A 315 0.48 -20.07 -41.38
C GLN A 315 -0.07 -19.16 -42.49
N HIS A 316 0.17 -17.84 -42.41
CA HIS A 316 -0.45 -16.83 -43.28
C HIS A 316 0.55 -16.16 -44.24
N GLY A 317 1.84 -16.49 -44.17
CA GLY A 317 2.90 -15.89 -44.99
C GLY A 317 3.18 -14.41 -44.73
N LYS A 318 2.52 -13.79 -43.74
CA LYS A 318 2.61 -12.35 -43.44
C LYS A 318 2.80 -12.09 -41.94
N PRO A 319 3.50 -11.02 -41.53
CA PRO A 319 3.56 -10.62 -40.13
C PRO A 319 2.17 -10.26 -39.59
N MET A 320 1.98 -10.40 -38.27
CA MET A 320 0.79 -9.93 -37.57
C MET A 320 0.90 -8.41 -37.33
N SER A 321 -0.15 -7.64 -37.61
CA SER A 321 -0.20 -6.21 -37.25
C SER A 321 -0.47 -6.01 -35.75
N VAL A 322 -0.13 -4.83 -35.22
CA VAL A 322 -0.22 -4.55 -33.77
C VAL A 322 -1.66 -4.69 -33.26
N SER A 323 -2.66 -4.25 -34.04
CA SER A 323 -4.09 -4.39 -33.71
C SER A 323 -4.55 -5.85 -33.67
N ALA A 324 -4.10 -6.70 -34.60
CA ALA A 324 -4.37 -8.13 -34.58
C ALA A 324 -3.67 -8.83 -33.40
N CYS A 325 -2.46 -8.40 -33.06
CA CYS A 325 -1.72 -8.85 -31.89
C CYS A 325 -2.43 -8.43 -30.58
N ALA A 326 -2.98 -7.22 -30.55
CA ALA A 326 -3.71 -6.68 -29.41
C ALA A 326 -4.97 -7.49 -29.08
N GLN A 327 -5.84 -7.72 -30.08
CA GLN A 327 -7.01 -8.59 -29.93
C GLN A 327 -6.60 -10.02 -29.51
N ARG A 328 -5.48 -10.52 -30.02
CA ARG A 328 -4.99 -11.86 -29.66
C ARG A 328 -4.47 -11.93 -28.22
N LEU A 329 -3.82 -10.89 -27.72
CA LEU A 329 -3.37 -10.78 -26.33
C LEU A 329 -4.56 -10.71 -25.36
N SER A 330 -5.57 -9.90 -25.67
CA SER A 330 -6.86 -9.86 -24.95
C SER A 330 -7.46 -11.27 -24.81
N HIS A 331 -7.55 -12.03 -25.90
CA HIS A 331 -8.04 -13.42 -25.86
C HIS A 331 -7.16 -14.35 -25.01
N ILE A 332 -5.83 -14.19 -25.00
CA ILE A 332 -4.93 -15.05 -24.19
C ILE A 332 -5.16 -14.81 -22.69
N LEU A 333 -5.33 -13.55 -22.28
CA LEU A 333 -5.64 -13.17 -20.90
C LEU A 333 -7.04 -13.67 -20.49
N TYR A 334 -8.06 -13.42 -21.32
CA TYR A 334 -9.45 -13.80 -21.01
C TYR A 334 -9.65 -15.33 -20.95
N ASN A 335 -8.91 -16.12 -21.72
CA ASN A 335 -8.91 -17.59 -21.60
C ASN A 335 -8.48 -18.09 -20.20
N LYS A 336 -7.78 -17.27 -19.40
CA LYS A 336 -7.41 -17.55 -18.02
C LYS A 336 -8.32 -16.85 -16.99
N ARG A 337 -9.51 -16.31 -17.35
CA ARG A 337 -10.35 -15.44 -16.48
C ARG A 337 -10.55 -15.89 -15.03
N PHE A 338 -10.60 -17.19 -14.75
CA PHE A 338 -10.81 -17.78 -13.41
C PHE A 338 -9.51 -18.09 -12.63
N PHE A 339 -8.36 -18.06 -13.29
CA PHE A 339 -7.02 -18.14 -12.69
C PHE A 339 -6.08 -17.25 -13.53
N PRO A 340 -6.23 -15.91 -13.46
CA PRO A 340 -5.64 -14.97 -14.42
C PRO A 340 -4.11 -14.99 -14.41
N TYR A 341 -3.50 -14.42 -15.46
CA TYR A 341 -2.09 -14.02 -15.36
C TYR A 341 -2.04 -12.76 -14.48
N TYR A 342 -1.33 -12.78 -13.33
CA TYR A 342 -1.23 -11.60 -12.45
C TYR A 342 -0.23 -10.58 -13.02
N VAL A 343 -0.58 -9.95 -14.14
CA VAL A 343 0.24 -8.96 -14.83
C VAL A 343 -0.57 -7.82 -15.41
N HIS A 344 0.03 -6.64 -15.42
CA HIS A 344 -0.36 -5.56 -16.33
C HIS A 344 0.55 -5.61 -17.54
N ALA A 345 -0.05 -5.62 -18.73
CA ALA A 345 0.68 -5.63 -20.00
C ALA A 345 0.53 -4.28 -20.72
N ILE A 346 1.58 -3.90 -21.45
CA ILE A 346 1.54 -2.83 -22.45
C ILE A 346 2.14 -3.38 -23.75
N LEU A 347 1.38 -3.28 -24.84
CA LEU A 347 1.78 -3.73 -26.17
C LEU A 347 1.99 -2.50 -27.06
N GLY A 348 3.19 -2.33 -27.61
CA GLY A 348 3.50 -1.25 -28.55
C GLY A 348 4.00 -1.75 -29.89
N GLY A 349 3.79 -0.91 -30.91
CA GLY A 349 4.36 -1.07 -32.24
C GLY A 349 3.98 0.10 -33.15
N LEU A 350 4.13 -0.10 -34.45
CA LEU A 350 3.55 0.78 -35.47
C LEU A 350 2.32 0.14 -36.09
N ASP A 351 1.27 0.93 -36.31
CA ASP A 351 0.09 0.48 -37.05
C ASP A 351 0.31 0.46 -38.57
N GLU A 352 -0.74 0.15 -39.33
CA GLU A 352 -0.68 -0.04 -40.78
C GLU A 352 -0.51 1.29 -41.54
N ASP A 353 -0.77 2.44 -40.90
CA ASP A 353 -0.41 3.79 -41.39
C ASP A 353 1.06 4.15 -41.06
N GLY A 354 1.76 3.32 -40.29
CA GLY A 354 3.10 3.59 -39.77
C GLY A 354 3.14 4.49 -38.51
N LYS A 355 2.00 4.74 -37.87
CA LYS A 355 1.91 5.61 -36.68
C LYS A 355 2.16 4.84 -35.40
N GLY A 356 2.58 5.53 -34.34
CA GLY A 356 2.70 4.95 -33.01
C GLY A 356 1.39 4.35 -32.52
N ALA A 357 1.41 3.08 -32.14
CA ALA A 357 0.25 2.36 -31.61
C ALA A 357 0.61 1.69 -30.27
N LEU A 358 -0.02 2.17 -29.20
CA LEU A 358 0.13 1.64 -27.85
C LEU A 358 -1.22 1.10 -27.36
N TYR A 359 -1.20 -0.09 -26.78
CA TYR A 359 -2.37 -0.72 -26.17
C TYR A 359 -2.03 -1.16 -24.73
N SER A 360 -2.88 -0.86 -23.76
CA SER A 360 -2.71 -1.35 -22.38
C SER A 360 -3.77 -2.37 -22.00
N TYR A 361 -3.48 -3.22 -21.01
CA TYR A 361 -4.31 -4.35 -20.61
C TYR A 361 -4.52 -4.41 -19.10
N ASP A 362 -5.72 -4.85 -18.71
CA ASP A 362 -5.94 -5.39 -17.37
C ASP A 362 -5.55 -6.89 -17.29
N PRO A 363 -5.44 -7.49 -16.09
CA PRO A 363 -5.08 -8.90 -15.92
C PRO A 363 -6.08 -9.92 -16.49
N VAL A 364 -7.24 -9.48 -17.00
CA VAL A 364 -8.31 -10.36 -17.52
C VAL A 364 -8.58 -10.17 -19.02
N GLY A 365 -7.89 -9.24 -19.68
CA GLY A 365 -7.92 -9.06 -21.14
C GLY A 365 -8.79 -7.91 -21.64
N SER A 366 -9.30 -7.03 -20.78
CA SER A 366 -9.80 -5.72 -21.23
C SER A 366 -8.63 -4.89 -21.77
N TYR A 367 -8.83 -4.16 -22.87
CA TYR A 367 -7.76 -3.41 -23.52
C TYR A 367 -8.27 -2.18 -24.28
N GLU A 368 -7.41 -1.16 -24.40
CA GLU A 368 -7.71 0.12 -25.07
C GLU A 368 -6.46 0.63 -25.83
N ARG A 369 -6.65 1.41 -26.91
CA ARG A 369 -5.55 2.13 -27.60
C ARG A 369 -5.38 3.50 -26.95
N GLU A 370 -4.19 3.80 -26.44
CA GLU A 370 -3.94 5.02 -25.67
C GLU A 370 -2.75 5.82 -26.22
N GLN A 371 -2.70 7.12 -25.95
CA GLN A 371 -1.53 7.94 -26.33
C GLN A 371 -0.31 7.55 -25.49
N CYS A 372 -0.50 7.38 -24.17
CA CYS A 372 0.52 7.01 -23.21
C CYS A 372 -0.09 6.26 -22.01
N ARG A 373 0.63 5.30 -21.44
CA ARG A 373 0.25 4.55 -20.23
C ARG A 373 1.50 4.19 -19.43
N ALA A 374 1.39 4.22 -18.09
CA ALA A 374 2.31 3.54 -17.18
C ALA A 374 1.60 2.42 -16.42
N ALA A 375 2.34 1.38 -16.06
CA ALA A 375 1.87 0.20 -15.34
C ALA A 375 2.93 -0.30 -14.35
N GLY A 376 2.51 -1.08 -13.35
CA GLY A 376 3.37 -1.52 -12.25
C GLY A 376 3.39 -0.50 -11.10
N ALA A 377 4.31 -0.68 -10.16
CA ALA A 377 4.17 -0.12 -8.82
C ALA A 377 4.19 1.43 -8.77
N ALA A 378 5.02 2.10 -9.58
CA ALA A 378 5.09 3.55 -9.68
C ALA A 378 4.15 4.17 -10.74
N ALA A 379 3.22 3.41 -11.33
CA ALA A 379 2.28 3.92 -12.33
C ALA A 379 1.46 5.12 -11.84
N SER A 380 1.11 5.15 -10.55
CA SER A 380 0.40 6.25 -9.90
C SER A 380 1.22 7.54 -9.76
N LEU A 381 2.56 7.46 -9.81
CA LEU A 381 3.46 8.62 -9.85
C LEU A 381 3.69 9.09 -11.29
N ILE A 382 3.83 8.15 -12.23
CA ILE A 382 4.17 8.44 -13.63
C ILE A 382 2.96 8.95 -14.42
N MET A 383 1.76 8.37 -14.24
CA MET A 383 0.57 8.74 -15.02
C MET A 383 0.20 10.23 -14.92
N PRO A 384 0.15 10.87 -13.74
CA PRO A 384 -0.18 12.30 -13.64
C PRO A 384 0.85 13.22 -14.34
N PHE A 385 2.13 12.82 -14.35
CA PHE A 385 3.19 13.53 -15.06
C PHE A 385 3.00 13.43 -16.59
N LEU A 386 2.77 12.23 -17.11
CA LEU A 386 2.48 12.02 -18.53
C LEU A 386 1.19 12.73 -18.96
N ASP A 387 0.17 12.78 -18.10
CA ASP A 387 -1.07 13.49 -18.37
C ASP A 387 -0.87 15.02 -18.51
N ASN A 388 0.09 15.59 -17.80
CA ASN A 388 0.43 17.02 -17.94
C ASN A 388 1.40 17.28 -19.10
N GLN A 389 2.39 16.41 -19.34
CA GLN A 389 3.45 16.67 -20.34
C GLN A 389 3.16 16.11 -21.75
N VAL A 390 2.44 14.99 -21.86
CA VAL A 390 2.06 14.39 -23.15
C VAL A 390 0.66 14.85 -23.58
N ASN A 391 -0.31 14.77 -22.66
CA ASN A 391 -1.71 15.11 -22.96
C ASN A 391 -2.05 16.60 -22.70
N PHE A 392 -1.09 17.41 -22.25
CA PHE A 392 -1.22 18.83 -21.87
C PHE A 392 -2.42 19.16 -20.96
N LYS A 393 -2.90 18.19 -20.16
CA LYS A 393 -4.03 18.41 -19.24
C LYS A 393 -3.67 19.50 -18.23
N ASN A 394 -4.62 20.39 -17.99
CA ASN A 394 -4.48 21.59 -17.16
C ASN A 394 -3.44 22.62 -17.64
N GLN A 395 -2.91 22.51 -18.87
CA GLN A 395 -2.09 23.57 -19.49
C GLN A 395 -2.96 24.48 -20.39
N TYR A 396 -2.75 25.79 -20.29
CA TYR A 396 -3.50 26.81 -21.02
C TYR A 396 -2.55 27.76 -21.76
N MET A 397 -3.01 28.38 -22.83
CA MET A 397 -2.22 29.38 -23.57
C MET A 397 -2.02 30.65 -22.73
N PRO A 398 -0.76 31.08 -22.47
CA PRO A 398 -0.49 32.31 -21.71
C PRO A 398 -1.17 33.53 -22.34
N GLY A 399 -1.85 34.33 -21.52
CA GLY A 399 -2.57 35.53 -21.97
C GLY A 399 -3.93 35.28 -22.65
N SER A 400 -4.39 34.03 -22.78
CA SER A 400 -5.68 33.73 -23.43
C SER A 400 -6.93 34.22 -22.68
N GLY A 401 -6.85 34.41 -21.36
CA GLY A 401 -7.95 34.95 -20.55
C GLY A 401 -7.80 34.66 -19.06
N THR A 402 -8.92 34.67 -18.35
CA THR A 402 -9.05 34.27 -16.94
C THR A 402 -10.28 33.38 -16.75
N GLY A 403 -10.20 32.40 -15.84
CA GLY A 403 -11.29 31.46 -15.59
C GLY A 403 -11.73 30.72 -16.86
N HIS A 404 -13.04 30.72 -17.14
CA HIS A 404 -13.64 30.03 -18.29
C HIS A 404 -13.19 30.56 -19.67
N ASN A 405 -12.51 31.71 -19.74
CA ASN A 405 -11.97 32.26 -20.98
C ASN A 405 -10.57 31.70 -21.33
N LEU A 406 -9.95 30.90 -20.46
CA LEU A 406 -8.65 30.29 -20.72
C LEU A 406 -8.73 29.25 -21.85
N GLN A 407 -7.91 29.42 -22.88
CA GLN A 407 -7.83 28.47 -23.99
C GLN A 407 -6.86 27.34 -23.63
N VAL A 408 -7.33 26.09 -23.66
CA VAL A 408 -6.52 24.89 -23.41
C VAL A 408 -5.42 24.79 -24.46
N LYS A 409 -4.20 24.43 -24.04
CA LYS A 409 -3.06 24.21 -24.94
C LYS A 409 -3.34 23.00 -25.83
N ALA A 410 -3.33 23.19 -27.14
CA ALA A 410 -3.56 22.09 -28.10
C ALA A 410 -2.47 21.02 -28.03
N ALA A 411 -2.88 19.75 -28.12
CA ALA A 411 -1.96 18.60 -28.18
C ALA A 411 -1.21 18.58 -29.52
N THR A 412 0.06 19.00 -29.49
CA THR A 412 1.00 18.88 -30.61
C THR A 412 1.75 17.55 -30.54
N PRO A 413 2.03 16.86 -31.66
CA PRO A 413 2.87 15.67 -31.64
C PRO A 413 4.27 16.01 -31.13
N LEU A 414 4.79 15.17 -30.23
CA LEU A 414 6.12 15.33 -29.65
C LEU A 414 7.19 14.67 -30.54
N SER A 415 8.41 15.21 -30.56
CA SER A 415 9.57 14.57 -31.21
C SER A 415 10.08 13.38 -30.39
N GLN A 416 10.75 12.43 -31.04
CA GLN A 416 11.31 11.24 -30.39
C GLN A 416 12.22 11.62 -29.21
N ASP A 417 13.21 12.48 -29.45
CA ASP A 417 14.19 12.94 -28.45
C ASP A 417 13.51 13.50 -27.19
N HIS A 418 12.46 14.31 -27.36
CA HIS A 418 11.72 14.89 -26.24
C HIS A 418 10.90 13.85 -25.47
N VAL A 419 10.38 12.83 -26.15
CA VAL A 419 9.73 11.69 -25.47
C VAL A 419 10.76 10.83 -24.73
N GLU A 420 11.96 10.63 -25.27
CA GLU A 420 13.06 9.96 -24.55
C GLU A 420 13.45 10.71 -23.27
N ASP A 421 13.55 12.04 -23.31
CA ASP A 421 13.82 12.86 -22.13
C ASP A 421 12.68 12.77 -21.10
N LEU A 422 11.42 12.89 -21.52
CA LEU A 422 10.26 12.69 -20.64
C LEU A 422 10.23 11.29 -19.99
N VAL A 423 10.71 10.25 -20.68
CA VAL A 423 10.86 8.89 -20.14
C VAL A 423 11.96 8.84 -19.07
N ARG A 424 13.11 9.48 -19.32
CA ARG A 424 14.23 9.56 -18.35
C ARG A 424 13.79 10.31 -17.08
N ASP A 425 13.10 11.44 -17.23
CA ASP A 425 12.59 12.26 -16.14
C ASP A 425 11.51 11.53 -15.32
N ALA A 426 10.59 10.82 -15.99
CA ALA A 426 9.57 10.01 -15.33
C ALA A 426 10.19 8.90 -14.46
N PHE A 427 11.16 8.14 -14.98
CA PHE A 427 11.78 7.06 -14.22
C PHE A 427 12.71 7.57 -13.12
N THR A 428 13.53 8.60 -13.35
CA THR A 428 14.37 9.17 -12.29
C THR A 428 13.53 9.75 -11.15
N SER A 429 12.42 10.43 -11.46
CA SER A 429 11.45 10.90 -10.46
C SER A 429 10.76 9.78 -9.69
N ALA A 430 10.43 8.66 -10.38
CA ALA A 430 9.81 7.50 -9.74
C ALA A 430 10.78 6.79 -8.77
N VAL A 431 12.06 6.63 -9.15
CA VAL A 431 13.08 5.93 -8.36
C VAL A 431 13.35 6.64 -7.03
N GLU A 432 13.37 7.98 -7.00
CA GLU A 432 13.53 8.76 -5.76
C GLU A 432 12.33 8.66 -4.79
N ARG A 433 11.24 7.99 -5.19
CA ARG A 433 9.99 7.89 -4.42
C ARG A 433 9.42 6.47 -4.28
N HIS A 434 9.85 5.50 -5.08
CA HIS A 434 9.28 4.15 -5.11
C HIS A 434 10.35 3.05 -5.03
N ILE A 435 10.47 2.40 -3.87
CA ILE A 435 11.56 1.46 -3.52
C ILE A 435 11.76 0.28 -4.49
N GLU A 436 10.68 -0.14 -5.15
CA GLU A 436 10.69 -1.29 -6.07
C GLU A 436 11.13 -0.97 -7.50
N VAL A 437 11.38 0.30 -7.83
CA VAL A 437 11.82 0.75 -9.17
C VAL A 437 13.28 1.18 -9.09
N GLY A 438 14.15 0.68 -9.96
CA GLY A 438 15.55 1.13 -9.93
C GLY A 438 16.55 0.35 -10.79
N ASP A 439 17.82 0.52 -10.43
CA ASP A 439 19.04 -0.07 -10.98
C ASP A 439 19.41 0.28 -12.42
N GLY A 440 18.45 0.23 -13.34
CA GLY A 440 18.64 0.47 -14.76
C GLY A 440 17.30 0.68 -15.46
N LEU A 441 17.33 1.48 -16.52
CA LEU A 441 16.20 1.79 -17.40
C LEU A 441 16.48 1.17 -18.76
N GLN A 442 15.69 0.18 -19.14
CA GLN A 442 15.65 -0.38 -20.48
C GLN A 442 14.60 0.38 -21.29
N MET A 443 14.98 0.91 -22.45
CA MET A 443 14.08 1.64 -23.35
C MET A 443 14.17 1.08 -24.77
N MET A 444 13.02 0.69 -25.32
CA MET A 444 12.89 0.19 -26.69
C MET A 444 12.12 1.20 -27.54
N ILE A 445 12.78 1.70 -28.58
CA ILE A 445 12.26 2.71 -29.50
C ILE A 445 11.89 2.00 -30.80
N ILE A 446 10.59 1.96 -31.10
CA ILE A 446 10.04 1.27 -32.26
C ILE A 446 9.84 2.28 -33.39
N THR A 447 10.51 2.05 -34.51
CA THR A 447 10.45 2.87 -35.73
C THR A 447 10.18 1.97 -36.94
N LYS A 448 9.94 2.58 -38.11
CA LYS A 448 9.79 1.86 -39.40
C LYS A 448 11.00 0.97 -39.73
N ASP A 449 12.19 1.38 -39.29
CA ASP A 449 13.48 0.76 -39.56
C ASP A 449 13.80 -0.38 -38.58
N GLY A 450 13.14 -0.41 -37.41
CA GLY A 450 13.21 -1.51 -36.43
C GLY A 450 13.01 -1.05 -34.98
N VAL A 451 13.25 -1.98 -34.05
CA VAL A 451 13.32 -1.69 -32.60
C VAL A 451 14.76 -1.42 -32.20
N GLN A 452 15.08 -0.15 -31.94
CA GLN A 452 16.32 0.23 -31.28
C GLN A 452 16.18 0.02 -29.77
N GLU A 453 17.28 -0.27 -29.08
CA GLU A 453 17.28 -0.57 -27.65
C GLU A 453 18.40 0.21 -26.97
N THR A 454 18.06 0.97 -25.94
CA THR A 454 18.99 1.76 -25.13
C THR A 454 18.87 1.38 -23.67
N PHE A 455 19.97 1.53 -22.93
CA PHE A 455 20.02 1.26 -21.49
C PHE A 455 20.66 2.46 -20.79
N THR A 456 19.98 2.99 -19.77
CA THR A 456 20.48 4.10 -18.94
C THR A 456 20.51 3.64 -17.48
N PRO A 457 21.61 3.81 -16.71
CA PRO A 457 21.64 3.42 -15.31
C PRO A 457 20.68 4.28 -14.47
N LEU A 458 19.99 3.66 -13.52
CA LEU A 458 19.22 4.35 -12.48
C LEU A 458 19.95 4.26 -11.12
N LYS A 459 19.35 4.85 -10.09
CA LYS A 459 19.79 4.76 -8.69
C LYS A 459 19.80 3.29 -8.22
N LYS A 460 20.65 2.98 -7.23
CA LYS A 460 20.99 1.60 -6.81
C LYS A 460 20.93 1.38 -5.29
N ASP A 461 20.24 2.26 -4.59
CA ASP A 461 19.79 2.07 -3.21
C ASP A 461 18.87 0.85 -3.06
#